data_AF-A0A843RPG3-F1
#
_entry.id   AF-A0A843RPG3-F1
#
_cell.length_a   1.000
_cell.length_b   1.000
_cell.length_c   1.000
_cell.angle_alpha   90.00
_cell.angle_beta   90.00
_cell.angle_gamma   90.00
#
_symmetry.space_group_name_H-M   'P 1'
#
loop_
_entity.id
_entity.type
_entity.pdbx_description
1 polymer ?
#
loop_
_entity_poly.entity_id
_entity_poly.type
_entity_poly.pdbx_seq_one_letter_code
_entity_poly.pdbx_strand_id
1 'polypeptide(L)'
;MSVLPIGHLEFTRADIHILLNRGCELVDRGLAGACVPVETDAGELVIALLDYDHQCLICAIGKAQGWYYALDAAWQPLAQGRFIDDVLAILPGALEAHRPAAANAC
;
A
#
# COMPACT_ATOMS: atom_id res chain seq x y z
N MET A 1 -3.60 -31.23 4.85
CA MET A 1 -3.74 -29.80 5.18
C MET A 1 -3.28 -29.02 3.97
N SER A 2 -4.18 -28.34 3.27
CA SER A 2 -3.87 -27.58 2.06
C SER A 2 -3.45 -26.17 2.47
N VAL A 3 -2.18 -25.83 2.29
CA VAL A 3 -1.71 -24.45 2.38
C VAL A 3 -2.17 -23.76 1.11
N LEU A 4 -3.23 -22.96 1.20
CA LEU A 4 -3.65 -22.13 0.07
C LEU A 4 -2.57 -21.06 -0.16
N PRO A 5 -2.17 -20.79 -1.41
CA PRO A 5 -1.24 -19.71 -1.68
C PRO A 5 -1.93 -18.41 -1.26
N ILE A 6 -1.25 -17.59 -0.46
CA ILE A 6 -1.65 -16.20 -0.24
C ILE A 6 -1.54 -15.52 -1.62
N GLY A 7 -2.69 -15.40 -2.28
CA GLY A 7 -2.83 -14.93 -3.65
C GLY A 7 -4.32 -14.85 -3.95
N HIS A 8 -4.90 -13.68 -3.74
CA HIS A 8 -6.28 -13.40 -4.12
C HIS A 8 -6.40 -13.47 -5.65
N LEU A 9 -7.53 -13.93 -6.21
CA LEU A 9 -7.68 -14.05 -7.67
C LEU A 9 -7.41 -12.72 -8.40
N GLU A 10 -7.73 -11.60 -7.77
CA GLU A 10 -7.42 -10.27 -8.29
C GLU A 10 -5.96 -9.88 -8.06
N PHE A 11 -5.40 -10.23 -6.89
CA PHE A 11 -4.06 -9.82 -6.44
C PHE A 11 -3.08 -10.97 -6.53
N THR A 12 -2.42 -11.05 -7.68
CA THR A 12 -1.52 -12.16 -7.97
C THR A 12 -0.26 -12.08 -7.11
N ARG A 13 0.43 -13.22 -6.97
CA ARG A 13 1.73 -13.26 -6.29
C ARG A 13 2.76 -12.31 -6.90
N ALA A 14 2.68 -12.06 -8.21
CA ALA A 14 3.56 -11.11 -8.90
C ALA A 14 3.24 -9.67 -8.48
N ASP A 15 1.95 -9.31 -8.40
CA ASP A 15 1.50 -7.99 -7.91
C ASP A 15 2.03 -7.74 -6.50
N ILE A 16 1.80 -8.70 -5.59
CA ILE A 16 2.26 -8.62 -4.21
C ILE A 16 3.78 -8.42 -4.14
N HIS A 17 4.55 -9.17 -4.92
CA HIS A 17 6.00 -9.06 -4.91
C HIS A 17 6.49 -7.67 -5.37
N ILE A 18 5.91 -7.15 -6.45
CA ILE A 18 6.25 -5.81 -6.96
C ILE A 18 5.91 -4.74 -5.92
N LEU A 19 4.71 -4.80 -5.35
CA LEU A 19 4.25 -3.82 -4.36
C LEU A 19 5.06 -3.88 -3.07
N LEU A 20 5.42 -5.08 -2.58
CA LEU A 20 6.26 -5.23 -1.41
C LEU A 20 7.66 -4.69 -1.66
N ASN A 21 8.30 -5.02 -2.79
CA ASN A 21 9.62 -4.50 -3.13
C ASN A 21 9.59 -2.97 -3.18
N ARG A 22 8.60 -2.40 -3.89
CA ARG A 22 8.47 -0.95 -4.00
C ARG A 22 8.14 -0.29 -2.66
N GLY A 23 7.31 -0.93 -1.84
CA GLY A 23 7.00 -0.44 -0.50
C GLY A 23 8.21 -0.47 0.43
N CYS A 24 9.06 -1.50 0.35
CA CYS A 24 10.34 -1.54 1.06
C CYS A 24 11.25 -0.39 0.64
N GLU A 25 11.36 -0.08 -0.65
CA GLU A 25 12.11 1.10 -1.12
C GLU A 25 11.56 2.42 -0.55
N LEU A 26 10.25 2.53 -0.35
CA LEU A 26 9.64 3.71 0.27
C LEU A 26 9.95 3.80 1.77
N VAL A 27 10.03 2.65 2.45
CA VAL A 27 10.47 2.56 3.85
C VAL A 27 11.94 2.95 3.96
N ASP A 28 12.81 2.42 3.10
CA ASP A 28 14.25 2.74 3.07
C ASP A 28 14.52 4.23 2.79
N ARG A 29 13.65 4.88 2.01
CA ARG A 29 13.69 6.33 1.75
C ARG A 29 13.10 7.18 2.87
N GLY A 30 12.53 6.57 3.91
CA GLY A 30 11.89 7.25 5.02
C GLY A 30 10.54 7.91 4.69
N LEU A 31 9.83 7.38 3.68
CA LEU A 31 8.48 7.84 3.34
C LEU A 31 7.39 7.04 4.06
N ALA A 32 7.72 5.85 4.56
CA ALA A 32 6.87 5.01 5.40
C ALA A 32 7.72 4.33 6.48
N GLY A 33 7.08 3.85 7.55
CA GLY A 33 7.72 3.08 8.62
C GLY A 33 7.69 1.57 8.43
N ALA A 34 6.69 1.06 7.72
CA ALA A 34 6.59 -0.34 7.35
C ALA A 34 5.75 -0.54 6.07
N CYS A 35 5.98 -1.66 5.41
CA CYS A 35 5.19 -2.16 4.29
C CYS A 35 4.78 -3.60 4.59
N VAL A 36 3.49 -3.87 4.73
CA VAL A 36 2.99 -5.18 5.14
C VAL A 36 1.77 -5.61 4.30
N PRO A 37 1.68 -6.89 3.90
CA PRO A 37 0.45 -7.42 3.33
C PRO A 37 -0.60 -7.62 4.44
N VAL A 38 -1.83 -7.18 4.19
CA VAL A 38 -2.95 -7.25 5.14
C VAL A 38 -4.18 -7.78 4.43
N GLU A 39 -4.95 -8.64 5.11
CA GLU A 39 -6.27 -9.05 4.67
C GLU A 39 -7.32 -8.17 5.34
N THR A 40 -8.23 -7.58 4.57
CA THR A 40 -9.34 -6.78 5.09
C THR A 40 -10.42 -7.68 5.68
N ASP A 41 -11.35 -7.13 6.46
CA ASP A 41 -12.50 -7.88 6.99
C ASP A 41 -13.40 -8.46 5.88
N ALA A 42 -13.32 -7.91 4.66
CA ALA A 42 -14.01 -8.42 3.48
C ALA A 42 -13.27 -9.58 2.79
N GLY A 43 -12.10 -9.99 3.31
CA GLY A 43 -11.24 -11.02 2.73
C GLY A 43 -10.37 -10.53 1.57
N GLU A 44 -10.28 -9.22 1.35
CA GLU A 44 -9.48 -8.64 0.28
C GLU A 44 -8.02 -8.49 0.73
N LEU A 45 -7.08 -8.84 -0.14
CA LEU A 45 -5.67 -8.65 0.14
C LEU A 45 -5.20 -7.27 -0.34
N VAL A 46 -4.59 -6.51 0.57
CA VAL A 46 -3.98 -5.20 0.30
C VAL A 46 -2.54 -5.15 0.80
N ILE A 47 -1.73 -4.25 0.24
CA ILE A 47 -0.44 -3.87 0.80
C ILE A 47 -0.60 -2.55 1.56
N ALA A 48 -0.39 -2.59 2.87
CA ALA A 48 -0.46 -1.43 3.74
C ALA A 48 0.94 -0.82 3.95
N LEU A 49 1.03 0.49 3.76
CA LEU A 49 2.14 1.33 4.19
C LEU A 49 1.75 2.01 5.51
N LEU A 50 2.54 1.80 6.55
CA LEU A 50 2.30 2.32 7.90
C LEU A 50 3.28 3.43 8.24
N ASP A 51 2.93 4.23 9.24
CA ASP A 51 3.84 5.20 9.86
C ASP A 51 4.98 4.54 10.65
N TYR A 52 5.92 5.35 11.13
CA TYR A 52 7.13 4.89 11.83
C TYR A 52 6.86 4.11 13.12
N ASP A 53 5.77 4.46 13.81
CA ASP A 53 5.34 3.79 15.03
C ASP A 53 4.47 2.56 14.74
N HIS A 54 4.22 2.28 13.46
CA HIS A 54 3.35 1.21 12.94
C HIS A 54 1.91 1.28 13.49
N GLN A 55 1.47 2.45 13.96
CA GLN A 55 0.16 2.67 14.56
C GLN A 55 -0.87 3.18 13.55
N CYS A 56 -0.42 3.93 12.54
CA CYS A 56 -1.30 4.55 11.56
C CYS A 56 -1.06 3.99 10.17
N LEU A 57 -2.16 3.68 9.47
CA LEU A 57 -2.15 3.47 8.03
C LEU A 57 -1.83 4.81 7.35
N ILE A 58 -0.81 4.84 6.50
CA ILE A 58 -0.58 5.97 5.58
C ILE A 58 -1.32 5.71 4.28
N CYS A 59 -1.14 4.51 3.71
CA CYS A 59 -1.71 4.14 2.43
C CYS A 59 -1.99 2.64 2.36
N ALA A 60 -3.12 2.26 1.76
CA ALA A 60 -3.41 0.89 1.37
C ALA A 60 -3.44 0.77 -0.16
N ILE A 61 -2.75 -0.22 -0.70
CA ILE A 61 -2.71 -0.53 -2.13
C ILE A 61 -3.41 -1.85 -2.37
N GLY A 62 -4.43 -1.84 -3.23
CA GLY A 62 -5.21 -3.02 -3.58
C GLY A 62 -5.51 -3.10 -5.06
N LYS A 63 -6.27 -4.13 -5.44
CA LYS A 63 -6.84 -4.24 -6.79
C LYS A 63 -8.28 -4.73 -6.69
N ALA A 64 -9.14 -4.07 -7.45
CA ALA A 64 -10.54 -4.43 -7.56
C ALA A 64 -10.98 -4.27 -9.00
N GLN A 65 -11.74 -5.24 -9.52
CA GLN A 65 -12.36 -5.18 -10.86
C GLN A 65 -11.34 -4.89 -11.98
N GLY A 66 -10.13 -5.44 -11.85
CA GLY A 66 -9.04 -5.24 -12.81
C GLY A 66 -8.30 -3.88 -12.74
N TRP A 67 -8.56 -3.06 -11.72
CA TRP A 67 -7.88 -1.79 -11.50
C TRP A 67 -7.05 -1.82 -10.21
N TYR A 68 -5.87 -1.20 -10.24
CA TYR A 68 -5.05 -0.97 -9.05
C TYR A 68 -5.46 0.36 -8.42
N TYR A 69 -5.50 0.39 -7.09
CA TYR A 69 -5.85 1.57 -6.30
C TYR A 69 -4.87 1.73 -5.15
N ALA A 70 -4.51 2.98 -4.88
CA ALA A 70 -3.88 3.39 -3.64
C ALA A 70 -4.82 4.36 -2.93
N LEU A 71 -5.16 4.07 -1.68
CA LEU A 71 -6.04 4.87 -0.84
C LEU A 71 -5.27 5.36 0.39
N ASP A 72 -5.63 6.52 0.93
CA ASP A 72 -5.11 7.00 2.21
C ASP A 72 -5.87 6.42 3.42
N ALA A 73 -5.48 6.85 4.62
CA ALA A 73 -6.14 6.46 5.88
C ALA A 73 -7.63 6.83 5.97
N ALA A 74 -8.07 7.84 5.20
CA ALA A 74 -9.46 8.29 5.12
C ALA A 74 -10.21 7.66 3.93
N TRP A 75 -9.64 6.63 3.31
CA TRP A 75 -10.15 5.94 2.14
C TRP A 75 -10.30 6.85 0.91
N GLN A 76 -9.56 7.95 0.86
CA GLN A 76 -9.50 8.84 -0.30
C GLN A 76 -8.50 8.30 -1.33
N PRO A 77 -8.80 8.39 -2.62
CA PRO A 77 -7.91 7.90 -3.66
C PRO A 77 -6.66 8.76 -3.79
N LEU A 78 -5.49 8.13 -3.61
CA LEU A 78 -4.18 8.71 -3.88
C LEU A 78 -3.75 8.48 -5.33
N ALA A 79 -4.02 7.28 -5.84
CA ALA A 79 -3.72 6.91 -7.21
C ALA A 79 -4.63 5.76 -7.67
N GLN A 80 -4.88 5.72 -8.97
CA GLN A 80 -5.62 4.64 -9.62
C GLN A 80 -5.03 4.41 -11.02
N GLY A 81 -4.90 3.14 -11.41
CA GLY A 81 -4.36 2.78 -12.72
C GLY A 81 -4.81 1.40 -13.19
N ARG A 82 -4.77 1.19 -14.50
CA ARG A 82 -4.94 -0.16 -15.07
C ARG A 82 -3.66 -0.98 -14.94
N PHE A 83 -2.51 -0.31 -14.88
CA PHE A 83 -1.23 -0.93 -14.63
C PHE A 83 -0.75 -0.57 -13.22
N ILE A 84 -0.04 -1.51 -12.60
CA ILE A 84 0.56 -1.32 -11.28
C ILE A 84 1.55 -0.15 -11.27
N ASP A 85 2.30 0.03 -12.37
CA ASP A 85 3.31 1.08 -12.49
C ASP A 85 2.71 2.49 -12.46
N ASP A 86 1.48 2.66 -12.96
CA ASP A 86 0.76 3.94 -12.90
C ASP A 86 0.53 4.39 -11.45
N VAL A 87 0.18 3.44 -10.58
CA VAL A 87 -0.02 3.69 -9.15
C VAL A 87 1.33 3.94 -8.45
N LEU A 88 2.34 3.14 -8.78
CA LEU A 88 3.66 3.23 -8.15
C LEU A 88 4.44 4.50 -8.51
N ALA A 89 4.19 5.08 -9.69
CA ALA A 89 4.82 6.32 -10.12
C ALA A 89 4.33 7.54 -9.32
N ILE A 90 3.07 7.53 -8.90
CA ILE A 90 2.43 8.64 -8.18
C ILE A 90 2.71 8.55 -6.67
N LEU A 91 2.83 7.33 -6.15
CA LEU A 91 2.89 7.06 -4.71
C LEU A 91 3.92 7.91 -3.94
N PRO A 92 5.19 8.06 -4.38
CA PRO A 92 6.18 8.83 -3.62
C PRO A 92 5.74 10.29 -3.39
N GLY A 93 5.26 10.96 -4.45
CA GLY A 93 4.81 12.36 -4.35
C GLY A 93 3.53 12.50 -3.52
N ALA A 94 2.62 11.53 -3.63
CA ALA A 94 1.41 11.49 -2.80
C ALA A 94 1.76 11.32 -1.31
N LEU A 95 2.69 10.43 -0.97
CA LEU A 95 3.14 10.22 0.41
C LEU A 95 3.92 11.42 0.97
N GLU A 96 4.73 12.07 0.14
CA GLU A 96 5.42 13.32 0.52
C GLU A 96 4.42 14.44 0.84
N ALA A 97 3.35 14.58 0.05
CA ALA A 97 2.27 15.54 0.30
C ALA A 97 1.39 15.16 1.51
N HIS A 98 1.23 13.85 1.77
CA HIS A 98 0.47 13.33 2.90
C HIS A 98 1.26 13.22 4.19
N ARG A 99 2.59 13.44 4.18
CA ARG A 99 3.40 13.49 5.39
C ARG A 99 2.74 14.50 6.32
N PRO A 100 2.09 14.06 7.41
CA PRO A 100 1.44 14.99 8.30
C PRO A 100 2.52 15.94 8.82
N ALA A 101 2.15 17.19 9.11
CA ALA A 101 3.00 18.14 9.84
C ALA A 101 3.39 17.64 11.26
N ALA A 102 3.19 16.36 11.56
CA ALA A 102 3.46 15.64 12.80
C ALA A 102 4.95 15.30 13.00
N ALA A 103 5.87 16.07 12.41
CA ALA A 103 7.20 16.25 13.01
C ALA A 103 7.20 17.34 14.10
N ASN A 104 6.10 18.10 14.26
CA ASN A 104 5.96 19.17 15.25
C ASN A 104 4.84 18.90 16.28
N ALA A 105 4.79 17.69 16.84
CA ALA A 105 4.00 17.42 18.04
C ALA A 105 4.72 16.43 18.95
N CYS A 106 5.88 16.84 19.46
CA CYS A 106 6.44 16.42 20.74
C CYS A 106 7.01 17.64 21.44
#